data_AF-A0A937TMV1-F1
#
_entry.id   AF-A0A937TMV1-F1
#
_cell.length_a   1.000
_cell.length_b   1.000
_cell.length_c   1.000
_cell.angle_alpha   90.00
_cell.angle_beta   90.00
_cell.angle_gamma   90.00
#
_symmetry.space_group_name_H-M   'P 1'
#
loop_
_entity.id
_entity.type
_entity.pdbx_description
1 polymer ?
#
loop_
_entity_poly.entity_id
_entity_poly.type
_entity_poly.pdbx_seq_one_letter_code
_entity_poly.pdbx_strand_id
1 'polypeptide(L)'
;MHFIIDSNPELPEDKKTNLAISKIKKAHPNFGDPDDTTHDAGDDRPLPFELKNRINIYIQKRFLSDPAEFKREIEQSLTFNALIRKEIRAGRL
;
A
#
# COMPACT_ATOMS: atom_id res chain seq x y z
N MET A 1 -46.52 -8.99 -11.71
CA MET A 1 -45.22 -9.20 -12.36
C MET A 1 -44.22 -8.22 -11.77
N HIS A 2 -42.98 -8.68 -11.66
CA HIS A 2 -41.76 -8.01 -11.16
C HIS A 2 -41.59 -6.55 -11.58
N PHE A 3 -41.11 -5.72 -10.64
CA PHE A 3 -40.04 -4.74 -10.88
C PHE A 3 -39.22 -4.60 -9.59
N ILE A 4 -38.18 -5.43 -9.42
CA ILE A 4 -37.08 -5.12 -8.51
C ILE A 4 -36.16 -4.22 -9.33
N ILE A 5 -36.12 -2.94 -8.97
CA ILE A 5 -35.15 -2.00 -9.52
C ILE A 5 -33.81 -2.41 -8.91
N ASP A 6 -32.87 -2.84 -9.75
CA ASP A 6 -31.49 -3.12 -9.40
C ASP A 6 -30.92 -1.95 -8.62
N SER A 7 -30.92 -2.09 -7.29
CA SER A 7 -30.21 -1.17 -6.41
C SER A 7 -28.74 -1.56 -6.51
N ASN A 8 -28.06 -1.08 -7.55
CA ASN A 8 -26.61 -1.00 -7.52
C ASN A 8 -26.28 0.10 -6.49
N PRO A 9 -25.85 -0.22 -5.26
CA PRO A 9 -25.66 0.80 -4.25
C PRO A 9 -24.41 1.60 -4.64
N GLU A 10 -24.61 2.77 -5.24
CA GLU A 10 -23.53 3.74 -5.39
C GLU A 10 -22.98 4.03 -4.00
N LEU A 11 -21.72 3.66 -3.78
CA LEU A 11 -21.04 3.93 -2.53
C LEU A 11 -21.00 5.45 -2.29
N PRO A 12 -21.28 5.92 -1.06
CA PRO A 12 -21.08 7.32 -0.68
C PRO A 12 -19.68 7.82 -1.08
N GLU A 13 -19.57 9.08 -1.48
CA GLU A 13 -18.32 9.68 -2.00
C GLU A 13 -17.13 9.52 -1.04
N ASP A 14 -17.38 9.66 0.27
CA ASP A 14 -16.37 9.46 1.31
C ASP A 14 -15.83 8.02 1.34
N LYS A 15 -16.71 7.04 1.10
CA LYS A 15 -16.32 5.61 1.05
C LYS A 15 -15.54 5.31 -0.23
N LYS A 16 -15.89 5.92 -1.36
CA LYS A 16 -15.13 5.80 -2.63
C LYS A 16 -13.72 6.36 -2.46
N THR A 17 -13.60 7.54 -1.86
CA THR A 17 -12.31 8.20 -1.60
C THR A 17 -11.43 7.36 -0.68
N ASN A 18 -11.98 6.87 0.43
CA ASN A 18 -11.23 6.01 1.36
C ASN A 18 -10.78 4.69 0.71
N LEU A 19 -11.63 4.09 -0.13
CA LEU A 19 -11.27 2.88 -0.88
C LEU A 19 -10.15 3.15 -1.90
N ALA A 20 -10.19 4.30 -2.58
CA ALA A 20 -9.14 4.70 -3.51
C ALA A 20 -7.80 4.94 -2.78
N ILE A 21 -7.82 5.66 -1.65
CA ILE A 21 -6.64 5.90 -0.83
C ILE A 21 -6.05 4.57 -0.33
N SER A 22 -6.87 3.65 0.15
CA SER A 22 -6.41 2.33 0.60
C SER A 22 -5.74 1.54 -0.54
N LYS A 23 -6.32 1.55 -1.74
CA LYS A 23 -5.72 0.90 -2.92
C LYS A 23 -4.37 1.51 -3.28
N ILE A 24 -4.24 2.83 -3.22
CA ILE A 24 -2.97 3.53 -3.49
C ILE A 24 -1.92 3.16 -2.45
N LYS A 25 -2.26 3.22 -1.16
CA LYS A 25 -1.36 2.83 -0.05
C LYS A 25 -0.90 1.39 -0.13
N LYS A 26 -1.70 0.51 -0.73
CA LYS A 26 -1.35 -0.90 -0.94
C LYS A 26 -0.50 -1.13 -2.20
N ALA A 27 -0.66 -0.30 -3.23
CA ALA A 27 0.04 -0.45 -4.51
C ALA A 27 1.39 0.27 -4.57
N HIS A 28 1.57 1.35 -3.79
CA HIS A 28 2.76 2.20 -3.86
C HIS A 28 3.29 2.58 -2.48
N PRO A 29 4.63 2.58 -2.29
CA PRO A 29 5.22 3.16 -1.09
C PRO A 29 5.00 4.68 -1.05
N ASN A 30 4.67 5.19 0.13
CA ASN A 30 4.53 6.62 0.40
C ASN A 30 5.79 7.16 1.08
N PHE A 31 6.30 8.29 0.60
CA PHE A 31 7.52 8.93 1.09
C PHE A 31 7.22 10.30 1.70
N GLY A 32 7.93 10.63 2.78
CA GLY A 32 7.68 11.85 3.53
C GLY A 32 8.50 11.90 4.81
N ASP A 33 8.07 12.73 5.75
CA ASP A 33 8.62 12.77 7.10
C ASP A 33 8.21 11.47 7.85
N PRO A 34 9.16 10.64 8.31
CA PRO A 34 8.86 9.42 9.05
C PRO A 34 8.15 9.66 10.38
N ASP A 35 8.27 10.86 10.95
CA ASP A 35 7.65 11.26 12.21
C ASP A 35 6.29 11.95 12.00
N ASP A 36 5.86 12.12 10.75
CA ASP A 36 4.50 12.57 10.44
C ASP A 36 3.48 11.48 10.83
N THR A 37 2.64 11.81 11.81
CA THR A 37 1.54 10.97 12.29
C THR A 37 0.16 11.59 12.05
N THR A 38 0.05 12.57 11.16
CA THR A 38 -1.21 13.28 10.87
C THR A 38 -2.29 12.37 10.29
N HIS A 39 -1.89 11.43 9.43
CA HIS A 39 -2.79 10.56 8.68
C HIS A 39 -2.47 9.06 8.76
N ASP A 40 -1.29 8.72 9.28
CA ASP A 40 -0.77 7.35 9.31
C ASP A 40 -0.06 7.08 10.65
N ALA A 41 -0.04 5.82 11.08
CA ALA A 41 0.55 5.43 12.35
C ALA A 41 1.39 4.15 12.21
N GLY A 42 2.33 3.96 13.14
CA GLY A 42 3.15 2.76 13.21
C GLY A 42 3.95 2.49 11.93
N ASP A 43 3.62 1.38 11.27
CA ASP A 43 4.29 0.89 10.07
C ASP A 43 3.79 1.52 8.76
N ASP A 44 2.65 2.19 8.80
CA ASP A 44 2.09 2.89 7.63
C ASP A 44 2.66 4.29 7.47
N ARG A 45 3.39 4.80 8.47
CA ARG A 45 4.05 6.10 8.43
C ARG A 45 4.91 6.27 7.18
N PRO A 46 5.04 7.49 6.64
CA PRO A 46 5.86 7.75 5.47
C PRO A 46 7.27 7.18 5.60
N LEU A 47 7.82 6.72 4.48
CA LEU A 47 9.19 6.26 4.41
C LEU A 47 10.11 7.46 4.15
N PRO A 48 11.31 7.50 4.75
CA PRO A 48 12.29 8.55 4.48
C PRO A 48 12.64 8.62 2.99
N PHE A 49 12.77 9.82 2.44
CA PHE A 49 13.12 10.02 1.03
C PHE A 49 14.49 9.44 0.67
N GLU A 50 15.40 9.38 1.65
CA GLU A 50 16.74 8.80 1.53
C GLU A 50 16.69 7.32 1.14
N LEU A 51 15.62 6.61 1.51
CA LEU A 51 15.45 5.19 1.17
C LEU A 51 14.85 4.96 -0.22
N LYS A 52 14.35 6.01 -0.89
CA LYS A 52 13.60 5.89 -2.14
C LYS A 52 14.34 5.09 -3.21
N ASN A 53 15.63 5.37 -3.41
CA ASN A 53 16.40 4.64 -4.42
C ASN A 53 16.59 3.16 -4.08
N ARG A 54 16.90 2.85 -2.81
CA ARG A 54 17.06 1.47 -2.33
C ARG A 54 15.76 0.68 -2.48
N ILE A 55 14.64 1.29 -2.07
CA ILE A 55 13.30 0.72 -2.19
C ILE A 55 12.95 0.48 -3.67
N ASN A 56 13.22 1.43 -4.56
CA ASN A 56 12.96 1.26 -5.99
C ASN A 56 13.74 0.07 -6.58
N ILE A 57 15.02 -0.07 -6.23
CA ILE A 57 15.85 -1.19 -6.68
C ILE A 57 15.30 -2.52 -6.13
N TYR A 58 14.90 -2.56 -4.87
CA TYR A 58 14.29 -3.74 -4.26
C TYR A 58 12.99 -4.15 -4.96
N ILE A 59 12.09 -3.19 -5.19
CA ILE A 59 10.82 -3.41 -5.89
C ILE A 59 11.09 -3.97 -7.29
N GLN A 60 11.99 -3.34 -8.06
CA GLN A 60 12.36 -3.82 -9.40
C GLN A 60 12.92 -5.24 -9.37
N LYS A 61 13.80 -5.56 -8.40
CA LYS A 61 14.33 -6.91 -8.24
C LYS A 61 13.24 -7.93 -7.96
N ARG A 62 12.37 -7.68 -6.96
CA ARG A 62 11.27 -8.60 -6.60
C ARG A 62 10.29 -8.81 -7.76
N PHE A 63 10.00 -7.77 -8.53
CA PHE A 63 9.17 -7.89 -9.73
C PHE A 63 9.77 -8.79 -10.82
N LEU A 64 11.10 -8.85 -10.91
CA LEU A 64 11.80 -9.68 -11.90
C LEU A 64 12.08 -11.10 -11.38
N SER A 65 12.38 -11.26 -10.08
CA SER A 65 12.76 -12.55 -9.50
C SER A 65 11.58 -13.41 -9.10
N ASP A 66 10.56 -12.83 -8.49
CA ASP A 66 9.49 -13.55 -7.81
C ASP A 66 8.16 -12.78 -7.79
N PRO A 67 7.63 -12.36 -8.96
CA PRO A 67 6.48 -11.47 -9.06
C PRO A 67 5.21 -12.01 -8.39
N ALA A 68 4.98 -13.33 -8.44
CA ALA A 68 3.81 -13.95 -7.83
C ALA A 68 3.86 -13.90 -6.30
N GLU A 69 5.02 -14.19 -5.72
CA GLU A 69 5.24 -14.12 -4.28
C GLU A 69 5.18 -12.67 -3.80
N PHE A 70 5.82 -11.77 -4.53
CA PHE A 70 5.83 -10.35 -4.19
C PHE A 70 4.42 -9.75 -4.18
N LYS A 71 3.59 -10.10 -5.17
CA LYS A 71 2.18 -9.71 -5.19
C LYS A 71 1.42 -10.25 -3.97
N ARG A 72 1.65 -11.51 -3.58
CA ARG A 72 1.05 -12.12 -2.39
C ARG A 72 1.44 -11.38 -1.11
N GLU A 73 2.71 -11.01 -0.96
CA GLU A 73 3.20 -10.25 0.19
C GLU A 73 2.56 -8.85 0.28
N ILE A 74 2.40 -8.17 -0.86
CA ILE A 74 1.68 -6.90 -0.95
C ILE A 74 0.21 -7.07 -0.52
N GLU A 75 -0.46 -8.14 -0.98
CA GLU A 75 -1.85 -8.44 -0.64
C GLU A 75 -2.06 -8.77 0.84
N GLN A 76 -1.10 -9.44 1.48
CA GLN A 76 -1.12 -9.77 2.90
C GLN A 76 -0.74 -8.60 3.81
N SER A 77 -0.04 -7.60 3.27
CA SER A 77 0.36 -6.40 4.02
C SER A 77 -0.78 -5.39 4.08
N LEU A 78 -0.84 -4.63 5.17
CA LEU A 78 -1.82 -3.56 5.35
C LEU A 78 -1.59 -2.42 4.35
N THR A 79 -0.32 -2.01 4.21
CA THR A 79 0.15 -1.05 3.22
C THR A 79 1.49 -1.50 2.63
N PHE A 80 1.91 -0.85 1.55
CA PHE A 80 3.23 -1.06 0.97
C PHE A 80 4.33 -0.62 1.95
N ASN A 81 4.11 0.45 2.72
CA ASN A 81 5.07 0.90 3.73
C ASN A 81 5.30 -0.14 4.82
N ALA A 82 4.23 -0.83 5.25
CA ALA A 82 4.34 -1.93 6.21
C ALA A 82 5.19 -3.10 5.67
N LEU A 83 5.01 -3.45 4.39
CA LEU A 83 5.87 -4.44 3.74
C LEU A 83 7.33 -3.98 3.75
N ILE A 84 7.62 -2.76 3.30
CA ILE A 84 8.99 -2.24 3.25
C ILE A 84 9.64 -2.22 4.63
N ARG A 85 8.93 -1.78 5.68
CA ARG A 85 9.47 -1.79 7.05
C ARG A 85 9.75 -3.21 7.56
N LYS A 86 8.91 -4.20 7.23
CA LYS A 86 9.17 -5.61 7.52
C LYS A 86 10.47 -6.08 6.85
N GLU A 87 10.69 -5.71 5.60
CA GLU A 87 11.89 -6.10 4.84
C GLU A 87 13.17 -5.41 5.36
N ILE A 88 13.08 -4.15 5.78
CA ILE A 88 14.17 -3.43 6.46
C ILE A 88 14.54 -4.14 7.77
N ARG A 89 13.55 -4.46 8.61
CA ARG A 89 13.79 -5.18 9.88
C ARG A 89 14.41 -6.56 9.66
N ALA A 90 14.08 -7.21 8.55
CA ALA A 90 14.65 -8.50 8.17
C ALA A 90 16.04 -8.41 7.51
N GLY A 91 16.58 -7.21 7.31
CA GLY A 91 17.88 -7.00 6.67
C GLY A 91 17.92 -7.34 5.19
N ARG A 92 16.74 -7.41 4.53
CA ARG A 92 16.62 -7.70 3.08
C ARG A 92 16.62 -6.44 2.21
N LEU A 93 16.65 -5.26 2.83
CA LEU A 93 16.70 -3.95 2.19
C LEU A 93 17.83 -3.08 2.73
#